data_AF-A0A916IY40-F1
#
_entry.id   AF-A0A916IY40-F1
#
_cell.length_a   1.000
_cell.length_b   1.000
_cell.length_c   1.000
_cell.angle_alpha   90.00
_cell.angle_beta   90.00
_cell.angle_gamma   90.00
#
_symmetry.space_group_name_H-M   'P 1'
#
loop_
_entity.id
_entity.type
_entity.pdbx_description
1 polymer ?
#
loop_
_entity_poly.entity_id
_entity_poly.type
_entity_poly.pdbx_seq_one_letter_code
_entity_poly.pdbx_strand_id
1 'polypeptide(L)'
;MQAEINLQAWLESHAANGVTMIAAYVSAAREADLQYDIRLRSSGQGSSSAVAQSGTVHVRQNQPSQVSSMAVTPVPGGKCEVGLTLREGNVVVARYTLDCSAK
;
A
#
# COMPACT_ATOMS: atom_id res chain seq x y z
N MET A 1 -23.39 8.48 15.27
CA MET A 1 -22.06 9.06 15.06
C MET A 1 -21.17 7.92 14.59
N GLN A 2 -20.81 7.86 13.30
CA GLN A 2 -19.85 6.86 12.84
C GLN A 2 -18.50 7.22 13.46
N ALA A 3 -17.96 6.33 14.30
CA ALA A 3 -16.61 6.49 14.81
C ALA A 3 -15.68 6.53 13.59
N GLU A 4 -14.99 7.66 13.41
CA GLU A 4 -13.91 7.75 12.44
C GLU A 4 -12.94 6.61 12.73
N ILE A 5 -12.75 5.73 11.76
CA ILE A 5 -11.92 4.53 11.91
C ILE A 5 -10.44 4.86 12.16
N ASN A 6 -10.05 6.14 11.99
CA ASN A 6 -8.70 6.66 12.21
C ASN A 6 -7.65 5.73 11.58
N LEU A 7 -7.78 5.54 10.27
CA LEU A 7 -6.88 4.72 9.49
C LEU A 7 -5.55 5.46 9.28
N GLN A 8 -4.47 4.72 9.39
CA GLN A 8 -3.14 5.13 8.98
C GLN A 8 -2.57 4.06 8.05
N ALA A 9 -1.79 4.48 7.07
CA ALA A 9 -1.10 3.58 6.15
C ALA A 9 0.35 4.04 5.93
N TRP A 10 1.24 3.08 5.79
CA TRP A 10 2.64 3.32 5.46
C TRP A 10 3.22 2.18 4.63
N LEU A 11 4.40 2.42 4.06
CA LEU A 11 5.17 1.43 3.36
C LEU A 11 6.41 1.09 4.18
N GLU A 12 6.76 -0.19 4.18
CA GLU A 12 8.10 -0.66 4.54
C GLU A 12 8.76 -1.22 3.29
N SER A 13 10.02 -0.85 3.07
CA SER A 13 10.77 -1.28 1.90
C SER A 13 12.08 -1.93 2.29
N HIS A 14 12.38 -3.09 1.70
CA HIS A 14 13.65 -3.79 1.87
C HIS A 14 14.27 -4.07 0.50
N ALA A 15 15.44 -3.51 0.24
CA ALA A 15 16.18 -3.72 -0.99
C ALA A 15 17.22 -4.84 -0.83
N ALA A 16 17.18 -5.85 -1.70
CA ALA A 16 18.17 -6.91 -1.76
C ALA A 16 18.33 -7.42 -3.20
N ASN A 17 19.57 -7.70 -3.60
CA ASN A 17 19.89 -8.32 -4.90
C ASN A 17 19.26 -7.62 -6.13
N GLY A 18 19.21 -6.28 -6.12
CA GLY A 18 18.65 -5.50 -7.23
C GLY A 18 17.11 -5.45 -7.30
N VAL A 19 16.42 -6.01 -6.29
CA VAL A 19 14.97 -5.95 -6.15
C VAL A 19 14.62 -5.25 -4.83
N THR A 20 13.59 -4.41 -4.85
CA THR A 20 13.01 -3.83 -3.63
C THR A 20 11.67 -4.50 -3.34
N MET A 21 11.56 -5.09 -2.17
CA MET A 21 10.29 -5.57 -1.63
C MET A 21 9.60 -4.42 -0.92
N ILE A 22 8.36 -4.12 -1.29
CA ILE A 22 7.52 -3.10 -0.67
C ILE A 22 6.37 -3.81 0.01
N ALA A 23 6.27 -3.68 1.33
CA ALA A 23 5.15 -4.14 2.13
C ALA A 23 4.29 -2.93 2.55
N ALA A 24 3.00 -3.00 2.24
CA ALA A 24 2.03 -1.98 2.66
C ALA A 24 1.35 -2.42 3.95
N TYR A 25 1.31 -1.55 4.94
CA TYR A 25 0.68 -1.78 6.23
C TYR A 25 -0.40 -0.75 6.50
N VAL A 26 -1.39 -1.16 7.29
CA VAL A 26 -2.44 -0.29 7.82
C VAL A 26 -2.59 -0.50 9.33
N SER A 27 -3.04 0.54 10.03
CA SER A 27 -3.49 0.47 11.42
C SER A 27 -4.75 1.32 11.58
N ALA A 28 -5.64 0.90 12.48
CA ALA A 28 -6.90 1.58 12.75
C ALA A 28 -7.16 1.65 14.25
N ALA A 29 -7.95 2.65 14.68
CA ALA A 29 -8.33 2.81 16.09
C ALA A 29 -9.37 1.77 16.57
N ARG A 30 -9.90 0.94 15.66
CA ARG A 30 -10.82 -0.17 15.96
C ARG A 30 -10.57 -1.36 15.03
N GLU A 31 -11.08 -2.51 15.42
CA GLU A 31 -11.10 -3.69 14.56
C GLU A 31 -12.06 -3.49 13.36
N ALA A 32 -11.66 -3.96 12.18
CA ALA A 32 -12.47 -3.92 10.97
C ALA A 32 -11.96 -4.91 9.91
N ASP A 33 -12.88 -5.46 9.13
CA ASP A 33 -12.56 -6.14 7.88
C ASP A 33 -12.66 -5.14 6.72
N LEU A 34 -11.54 -4.89 6.05
CA LEU A 34 -11.47 -3.93 4.96
C LEU A 34 -11.21 -4.63 3.64
N GLN A 35 -11.95 -4.25 2.60
CA GLN A 35 -11.56 -4.55 1.22
C GLN A 35 -10.48 -3.55 0.79
N TYR A 36 -9.45 -4.01 0.09
CA TYR A 36 -8.42 -3.14 -0.46
C TYR A 36 -8.27 -3.32 -1.97
N ASP A 37 -7.93 -2.22 -2.63
CA ASP A 37 -7.30 -2.20 -3.95
C ASP A 37 -5.96 -1.47 -3.81
N ILE A 38 -4.86 -2.13 -4.17
CA ILE A 38 -3.53 -1.55 -4.16
C ILE A 38 -2.92 -1.60 -5.56
N ARG A 39 -2.28 -0.52 -5.97
CA ARG A 39 -1.62 -0.39 -7.28
C ARG A 39 -0.25 0.21 -7.09
N LEU A 40 0.79 -0.53 -7.48
CA LEU A 40 2.14 -0.03 -7.61
C LEU A 40 2.40 0.37 -9.05
N ARG A 41 3.00 1.53 -9.27
CA ARG A 41 3.49 2.00 -10.56
C ARG A 41 4.94 2.43 -10.42
N SER A 42 5.80 1.86 -11.25
CA SER A 42 7.20 2.30 -11.39
C SER A 42 7.45 2.73 -12.83
N SER A 43 8.21 3.80 -13.03
CA SER A 43 8.52 4.34 -14.36
C SER A 43 9.87 5.04 -14.39
N GLY A 44 10.61 4.93 -15.50
CA GLY A 44 11.85 5.69 -15.74
C GLY A 44 12.12 5.90 -17.23
N GLN A 45 13.37 6.17 -17.61
CA GLN A 45 13.78 6.44 -19.00
C GLN A 45 13.65 5.18 -19.87
N GLY A 46 12.42 4.86 -20.30
CA GLY A 46 12.13 3.80 -21.27
C GLY A 46 11.49 2.52 -20.71
N SER A 47 11.32 2.41 -19.39
CA SER A 47 10.61 1.28 -18.78
C SER A 47 9.53 1.75 -17.81
N SER A 48 8.41 1.03 -17.78
CA SER A 48 7.40 1.16 -16.74
C SER A 48 6.88 -0.22 -16.36
N SER A 49 6.63 -0.40 -15.08
CA SER A 49 5.96 -1.58 -14.53
C SER A 49 4.77 -1.14 -13.69
N ALA A 50 3.74 -1.97 -13.67
CA ALA A 50 2.59 -1.79 -12.82
C ALA A 50 2.17 -3.12 -12.22
N VAL A 51 1.86 -3.11 -10.93
CA VAL A 51 1.31 -4.26 -10.20
C VAL A 51 0.01 -3.79 -9.57
N ALA A 52 -1.04 -4.59 -9.70
CA ALA A 52 -2.31 -4.33 -9.03
C ALA A 52 -2.73 -5.58 -8.26
N GLN A 53 -3.16 -5.39 -7.02
CA GLN A 53 -3.70 -6.44 -6.17
C GLN A 53 -4.95 -5.91 -5.48
N SER A 54 -5.91 -6.80 -5.24
CA SER A 54 -7.09 -6.51 -4.45
C SER A 54 -7.37 -7.67 -3.50
N GLY A 55 -8.00 -7.40 -2.37
CA GLY A 55 -8.34 -8.44 -1.42
C GLY A 55 -9.03 -7.91 -0.18
N THR A 56 -8.97 -8.69 0.89
CA THR A 56 -9.47 -8.31 2.22
C THR A 56 -8.32 -8.33 3.21
N VAL A 57 -8.29 -7.36 4.12
CA VAL A 57 -7.38 -7.33 5.26
C VAL A 57 -8.20 -7.19 6.54
N HIS A 58 -7.95 -8.09 7.47
CA HIS A 58 -8.49 -7.99 8.82
C HIS A 58 -7.58 -7.09 9.64
N VAL A 59 -8.05 -5.90 9.98
CA VAL A 59 -7.28 -4.91 10.74
C VAL A 59 -7.60 -5.06 12.21
N ARG A 60 -6.56 -5.33 13.01
CA ARG A 60 -6.68 -5.37 14.48
C ARG A 60 -6.52 -3.97 15.06
N GLN A 61 -7.23 -3.69 16.15
CA GLN A 61 -7.17 -2.40 16.82
C GLN A 61 -5.73 -2.05 17.23
N ASN A 62 -5.27 -0.87 16.80
CA ASN A 62 -3.96 -0.29 17.08
C ASN A 62 -2.76 -1.20 16.75
N GLN A 63 -2.93 -2.13 15.82
CA GLN A 63 -1.88 -3.07 15.41
C GLN A 63 -1.62 -2.96 13.90
N PRO A 64 -0.34 -2.93 13.47
CA PRO A 64 0.02 -3.06 12.07
C PRO A 64 -0.55 -4.32 11.45
N SER A 65 -1.30 -4.16 10.36
CA SER A 65 -1.87 -5.24 9.57
C SER A 65 -1.35 -5.13 8.15
N GLN A 66 -0.67 -6.18 7.66
CA GLN A 66 -0.10 -6.17 6.32
C GLN A 66 -1.21 -6.34 5.27
N VAL A 67 -1.26 -5.41 4.32
CA VAL A 67 -2.23 -5.41 3.22
C VAL A 67 -1.72 -6.20 2.03
N SER A 68 -0.47 -5.94 1.63
CA SER A 68 0.15 -6.51 0.43
C SER A 68 1.67 -6.46 0.54
N SER A 69 2.35 -7.34 -0.20
CA SER A 69 3.78 -7.28 -0.45
C SER A 69 4.02 -7.39 -1.95
N MET A 70 4.79 -6.48 -2.51
CA MET A 70 5.06 -6.38 -3.95
C MET A 70 6.56 -6.24 -4.18
N ALA A 71 7.07 -6.95 -5.18
CA ALA A 71 8.45 -6.80 -5.63
C ALA A 71 8.50 -5.75 -6.76
N VAL A 72 9.44 -4.83 -6.68
CA VAL A 72 9.72 -3.86 -7.74
C VAL A 72 11.22 -3.81 -8.01
N THR A 73 11.61 -3.79 -9.29
CA THR A 73 12.97 -3.45 -9.68
C THR A 73 13.07 -1.91 -9.69
N PRO A 74 13.93 -1.30 -8.86
CA PRO A 74 14.12 0.14 -8.86
C PRO A 74 14.63 0.61 -10.21
N VAL A 75 14.12 1.74 -10.70
CA VAL A 75 14.64 2.39 -11.90
C VAL A 75 15.39 3.64 -11.45
N PRO A 76 16.72 3.75 -11.67
CA PRO A 76 17.49 4.93 -11.28
C PRO A 76 16.91 6.21 -11.91
N GLY A 77 16.68 7.24 -11.09
CA GLY A 77 16.04 8.49 -11.51
C GLY A 77 14.57 8.34 -11.96
N GLY A 78 13.98 7.16 -11.77
CA GLY A 78 12.58 6.87 -12.02
C GLY A 78 11.67 7.30 -10.87
N LYS A 79 10.36 7.23 -11.11
CA LYS A 79 9.31 7.46 -10.11
C LYS A 79 8.68 6.14 -9.72
N CYS A 80 8.40 5.97 -8.43
CA CYS A 80 7.64 4.85 -7.89
C CYS A 80 6.51 5.38 -7.00
N GLU A 81 5.29 4.91 -7.25
CA GLU A 81 4.10 5.28 -6.48
C GLU A 81 3.27 4.04 -6.13
N VAL A 82 2.75 4.00 -4.89
CA VAL A 82 1.75 3.03 -4.44
C VAL A 82 0.46 3.77 -4.13
N GLY A 83 -0.59 3.50 -4.90
CA GLY A 83 -1.96 3.89 -4.59
C GLY A 83 -2.67 2.79 -3.80
N LEU A 84 -3.26 3.12 -2.65
CA LEU A 84 -4.04 2.21 -1.81
C LEU A 84 -5.44 2.79 -1.57
N THR A 85 -6.48 2.04 -1.92
CA THR A 85 -7.87 2.34 -1.57
C THR A 85 -8.37 1.29 -0.60
N LEU A 86 -8.97 1.73 0.52
CA LEU A 86 -9.59 0.87 1.53
C LEU A 86 -11.09 1.12 1.56
N ARG A 87 -11.87 0.04 1.67
CA ARG A 87 -13.33 0.06 1.78
C ARG A 87 -13.79 -0.78 2.96
N GLU A 88 -14.88 -0.35 3.58
CA GLU A 88 -15.65 -1.15 4.53
C GLU A 88 -17.03 -1.40 3.88
N GLY A 89 -17.20 -2.60 3.33
CA GLY A 89 -18.33 -2.90 2.44
C GLY A 89 -18.25 -2.09 1.14
N ASN A 90 -19.28 -1.29 0.84
CA ASN A 90 -19.33 -0.47 -0.37
C ASN A 90 -18.80 0.96 -0.16
N VAL A 91 -18.36 1.31 1.04
CA VAL A 91 -17.94 2.67 1.39
C VAL A 91 -16.42 2.76 1.37
N VAL A 92 -15.88 3.71 0.60
CA VAL A 92 -14.44 4.03 0.66
C VAL A 92 -14.16 4.78 1.96
N VAL A 93 -13.35 4.16 2.82
CA VAL A 93 -12.98 4.72 4.13
C VAL A 93 -11.63 5.42 4.12
N ALA A 94 -10.76 5.10 3.16
CA ALA A 94 -9.49 5.81 2.97
C ALA A 94 -8.92 5.63 1.56
N ARG A 95 -8.13 6.62 1.13
CA ARG A 95 -7.27 6.56 -0.05
C ARG A 95 -5.90 7.14 0.28
N TYR A 96 -4.85 6.43 -0.09
CA TYR A 96 -3.47 6.84 0.10
C TYR A 96 -2.71 6.80 -1.23
N THR A 97 -1.80 7.76 -1.38
CA THR A 97 -0.76 7.74 -2.40
C THR A 97 0.57 7.85 -1.67
N LEU A 98 1.41 6.84 -1.81
CA LEU A 98 2.65 6.68 -1.05
C LEU A 98 3.83 6.59 -2.02
N ASP A 99 4.87 7.38 -1.79
CA ASP A 99 6.10 7.35 -2.58
C ASP A 99 6.94 6.12 -2.18
N CYS A 100 7.37 5.35 -3.19
CA CYS A 100 8.23 4.17 -3.02
C CYS A 100 9.53 4.28 -3.81
N SER A 101 9.89 5.48 -4.24
CA SER A 101 11.08 5.72 -5.05
C SER A 101 12.32 5.41 -4.22
N ALA A 102 13.30 4.72 -4.83
CA ALA A 102 14.57 4.48 -4.18
C ALA A 102 15.22 5.83 -3.85
N LYS A 103 15.51 6.06 -2.57
CA LYS A 103 16.29 7.22 -2.11
C LYS A 103 17.77 6.98 -2.32
#